data_AF-A0A2T2SBS7-F1
#
_entry.id   AF-A0A2T2SBS7-F1
#
_cell.length_a   1.000
_cell.length_b   1.000
_cell.length_c   1.000
_cell.angle_alpha   90.00
_cell.angle_beta   90.00
_cell.angle_gamma   90.00
#
_symmetry.space_group_name_H-M   'P 1'
#
loop_
_entity.id
_entity.type
_entity.pdbx_description
1 polymer ?
#
loop_
_entity_poly.entity_id
_entity_poly.type
_entity_poly.pdbx_seq_one_letter_code
_entity_poly.pdbx_strand_id
1 'polypeptide(L)' 'MAQATTTDWSPHSWRATEALQQPTYPDEEELEEALDYVSGLPPLVTSWEVENLKEELGRAARGERFL' A
#
# COMPACT_ATOMS: atom_id res chain seq x y z
N MET A 1 -20.07 -20.41 -1.35
CA MET A 1 -19.07 -19.63 -2.10
C MET A 1 -19.50 -18.18 -2.02
N ALA A 2 -18.99 -17.41 -1.06
CA ALA A 2 -19.33 -15.99 -0.95
C ALA A 2 -18.62 -15.24 -2.09
N GLN A 3 -19.38 -14.61 -2.97
CA GLN A 3 -18.88 -13.80 -4.07
C GLN A 3 -18.36 -12.48 -3.49
N ALA A 4 -17.08 -12.16 -3.72
CA ALA A 4 -16.53 -10.86 -3.40
C ALA A 4 -17.14 -9.83 -4.36
N THR A 5 -18.02 -8.97 -3.85
CA THR A 5 -18.43 -7.75 -4.55
C THR A 5 -17.18 -6.91 -4.76
N THR A 6 -16.85 -6.58 -6.01
CA THR A 6 -15.77 -5.66 -6.35
C THR A 6 -16.08 -4.29 -5.75
N THR A 7 -15.62 -4.04 -4.53
CA THR A 7 -15.45 -2.68 -4.05
C THR A 7 -14.45 -2.02 -4.99
N ASP A 8 -14.82 -0.89 -5.59
CA ASP A 8 -13.92 -0.14 -6.47
C ASP A 8 -12.63 0.16 -5.71
N TRP A 9 -11.52 -0.39 -6.21
CA TRP A 9 -10.23 -0.24 -5.55
C TRP A 9 -9.79 1.23 -5.62
N SER A 10 -9.38 1.76 -4.47
CA SER A 10 -8.68 3.03 -4.37
C SER A 10 -7.70 2.99 -3.19
N PRO A 11 -6.69 3.88 -3.14
CA PRO A 11 -5.82 4.01 -1.97
C PRO A 11 -6.54 4.26 -0.65
N HIS A 12 -7.80 4.72 -0.68
CA HIS A 12 -8.62 4.99 0.50
C HIS A 12 -9.52 3.82 0.90
N SER A 13 -9.73 2.84 0.00
CA SER A 13 -10.68 1.74 0.21
C SER A 13 -10.40 0.87 1.44
N TRP A 14 -9.14 0.77 1.88
CA TRP A 14 -8.77 -0.01 3.06
C TRP A 14 -9.34 0.56 4.37
N ARG A 15 -9.60 1.88 4.43
CA ARG A 15 -10.15 2.54 5.63
C ARG A 15 -11.56 2.07 5.97
N ALA A 16 -12.27 1.46 5.00
CA ALA A 16 -13.57 0.83 5.22
C ALA A 16 -13.47 -0.59 5.82
N THR A 17 -12.26 -1.11 6.04
CA THR A 17 -12.00 -2.45 6.60
C THR A 17 -11.39 -2.35 8.00
N GLU A 18 -11.54 -3.40 8.81
CA GLU A 18 -10.99 -3.42 10.17
C GLU A 18 -9.46 -3.52 10.14
N ALA A 19 -8.78 -2.52 10.72
CA ALA A 19 -7.32 -2.44 10.80
C ALA A 19 -6.86 -2.49 12.27
N LEU A 20 -6.33 -3.63 12.70
CA LEU A 20 -6.15 -3.96 14.13
C LEU A 20 -5.02 -3.19 14.85
N GLN A 21 -3.99 -2.74 14.14
CA GLN A 21 -2.76 -2.16 14.74
C GLN A 21 -2.59 -0.68 14.35
N GLN A 22 -3.69 0.06 14.21
CA GLN A 22 -3.63 1.49 13.94
C GLN A 22 -3.43 2.27 15.25
N PRO A 23 -2.51 3.25 15.27
CA PRO A 23 -2.39 4.15 16.41
C PRO A 23 -3.63 5.05 16.55
N THR A 24 -3.95 5.45 17.78
CA THR A 24 -4.94 6.50 18.04
C THR A 24 -4.23 7.85 18.07
N TYR A 25 -4.46 8.66 17.04
CA TYR A 25 -3.98 10.05 17.03
C TYR A 25 -4.95 10.93 17.84
N PRO A 26 -4.46 11.80 18.73
CA PRO A 26 -5.31 12.65 19.57
C PRO A 26 -5.91 13.84 18.81
N ASP A 27 -5.27 14.26 17.72
CA ASP A 27 -5.67 15.39 16.89
C ASP A 27 -5.80 14.92 15.43
N GLU A 28 -6.99 15.09 14.86
CA GLU A 28 -7.28 14.67 13.49
C GLU A 28 -6.80 15.72 12.48
N GLU A 29 -6.78 17.00 12.84
CA GLU A 29 -6.30 18.09 11.98
C GLU A 29 -4.78 17.99 11.80
N GLU A 30 -4.02 17.75 12.89
CA GLU A 30 -2.57 17.54 12.81
C GLU A 30 -2.21 16.30 11.97
N LEU A 31 -3.03 15.24 12.03
CA LEU A 31 -2.85 14.05 11.19
C LEU A 31 -3.06 14.37 9.71
N GLU A 32 -4.12 15.10 9.38
CA GLU A 32 -4.40 15.51 8.00
C GLU A 32 -3.28 16.40 7.43
N GLU A 33 -2.81 17.38 8.20
CA GLU A 33 -1.68 18.23 7.80
C GLU A 33 -0.40 17.42 7.52
N ALA A 34 -0.09 16.45 8.38
CA ALA A 34 1.06 15.58 8.20
C ALA A 34 0.93 14.69 6.94
N LEU A 35 -0.25 14.15 6.68
CA LEU A 35 -0.52 13.34 5.49
C LEU A 35 -0.41 14.17 4.20
N ASP A 36 -0.95 15.38 4.19
CA ASP A 36 -0.87 16.30 3.06
C ASP A 36 0.59 16.68 2.76
N TYR A 37 1.36 17.00 3.80
CA TYR A 37 2.79 17.25 3.66
C TYR A 37 3.54 16.07 3.02
N VAL A 38 3.34 14.85 3.54
CA VAL A 38 4.01 13.64 3.02
C VAL A 38 3.58 13.33 1.59
N SER A 39 2.32 13.58 1.22
CA SER A 39 1.81 13.36 -0.13
C SER A 39 2.50 14.22 -1.19
N GLY A 40 3.02 15.38 -0.80
CA GLY A 40 3.76 16.30 -1.67
C GLY A 40 5.26 15.99 -1.80
N LEU A 41 5.79 15.06 -1.01
CA LEU A 41 7.20 14.68 -1.06
C LEU A 41 7.50 13.78 -2.27
N PRO A 42 8.74 13.81 -2.81
CA PRO A 42 9.14 12.88 -3.86
C PRO A 42 9.03 11.44 -3.36
N PRO A 43 8.67 10.48 -4.24
CA PRO A 43 8.57 9.09 -3.86
C PRO A 43 9.96 8.50 -3.53
N LEU A 44 10.01 7.54 -2.62
CA LEU A 44 11.27 6.86 -2.24
C LEU A 44 11.77 5.90 -3.32
N VAL A 45 10.85 5.37 -4.14
CA VAL A 45 11.12 4.45 -5.24
C VAL A 45 10.27 4.83 -6.44
N THR A 46 10.70 4.40 -7.60
CA THR A 46 10.04 4.65 -8.89
C THR A 46 9.25 3.42 -9.34
N SER A 47 8.29 3.62 -10.24
CA SER A 47 7.43 2.53 -10.72
C SER A 47 8.21 1.41 -11.42
N TRP A 48 9.30 1.73 -12.13
CA TRP A 48 10.08 0.72 -12.84
C TRP A 48 10.89 -0.17 -11.88
N GLU A 49 11.34 0.35 -10.73
CA GLU A 49 11.99 -0.45 -9.70
C GLU A 49 11.02 -1.50 -9.12
N VAL A 50 9.76 -1.11 -8.93
CA VAL A 50 8.69 -2.01 -8.50
C VAL A 50 8.42 -3.10 -9.53
N GLU A 51 8.29 -2.73 -10.81
CA GLU A 51 8.08 -3.73 -11.88
C GLU A 51 9.26 -4.69 -12.01
N ASN A 52 10.48 -4.18 -11.93
CA ASN A 52 11.69 -5.00 -11.93
C ASN A 52 11.71 -5.99 -10.74
N LEU A 53 11.37 -5.54 -9.53
CA LEU A 53 11.30 -6.43 -8.37
C LEU A 53 10.22 -7.52 -8.54
N LYS A 54 9.07 -7.18 -9.13
CA LYS A 54 8.02 -8.17 -9.42
C LYS A 54 8.51 -9.28 -10.36
N GLU A 55 9.27 -8.94 -11.40
CA GLU A 55 9.87 -9.94 -12.29
C GLU A 55 10.82 -10.88 -11.55
N GLU A 56 11.67 -10.32 -10.69
CA GLU A 56 12.65 -11.05 -9.89
C GLU A 56 11.97 -11.98 -8.86
N LEU A 57 10.92 -11.52 -8.19
CA LEU A 57 10.08 -12.34 -7.33
C LEU A 57 9.39 -13.46 -8.11
N GLY A 58 8.95 -13.19 -9.33
CA GLY A 58 8.38 -14.19 -10.22
C GLY A 58 9.38 -15.31 -10.56
N ARG A 59 10.66 -14.97 -10.78
CA ARG A 59 11.75 -15.95 -10.96
C ARG A 59 11.98 -16.76 -9.69
N ALA A 60 12.00 -16.12 -8.53
CA ALA A 60 12.16 -16.80 -7.25
C ALA A 60 11.02 -17.81 -6.99
N ALA A 61 9.77 -17.42 -7.26
CA ALA A 61 8.60 -18.29 -7.14
C ALA A 61 8.66 -19.53 -8.06
N ARG A 62 9.36 -19.45 -9.20
CA ARG A 62 9.61 -20.59 -10.11
C ARG A 62 10.85 -21.42 -9.74
N GLY A 63 11.56 -21.07 -8.65
CA GLY A 63 12.80 -21.73 -8.23
C GLY A 63 14.02 -21.34 -9.06
N GLU A 64 13.93 -20.28 -9.87
CA GLU A 64 15.04 -19.76 -10.68
C GLU A 64 15.95 -18.82 -9.87
N ARG A 65 15.47 -18.36 -8.71
CA ARG A 65 16.15 -17.48 -7.75
C ARG A 65 15.73 -17.82 -6.31
N PHE A 66 16.43 -17.23 -5.34
CA PHE A 66 16.08 -17.30 -3.92
C PHE A 66 15.70 -15.90 -3.41
N LEU A 67 14.74 -15.86 -2.48
CA LEU A 67 14.32 -14.67 -1.75
C LEU A 67 14.49 -14.94 -0.25
#